data_AF-A0A2V6AVB8-F1
#
_entry.id   AF-A0A2V6AVB8-F1
#
_cell.length_a   1.000
_cell.length_b   1.000
_cell.length_c   1.000
_cell.angle_alpha   90.00
_cell.angle_beta   90.00
_cell.angle_gamma   90.00
#
_symmetry.space_group_name_H-M   'P 1'
#
loop_
_entity.id
_entity.type
_entity.pdbx_description
1 polymer ?
#
loop_
_entity_poly.entity_id
_entity_poly.type
_entity_poly.pdbx_seq_one_letter_code
_entity_poly.pdbx_strand_id
1 'polypeptide(L)'
;MHLWKETPRCAYVLAGDYAVIERHPNELNWIHNTATEVEFDVDTGYTENVTFGNVCVGAGGGFTLAYWSNRNGQQLETRNDFAALTALNLVTGQGTAQDFTGTLTQSKTLLNQFLLGANTTNMANMLSAELATMKLNVLHGFVNGSALVYAPGLSTCGTVTGLNSLGFISINDLMTAANQSLLDHPLTQAGSPDRACQETLKNALNDANNNKSFVQSSPCPFSFGD
;
A
#
# COMPACT_ATOMS: atom_id res chain seq x y z
N MET A 1 -33.46 18.91 7.19
CA MET A 1 -34.20 17.68 6.78
C MET A 1 -33.21 16.82 6.02
N HIS A 2 -32.89 15.62 6.51
CA HIS A 2 -31.98 14.69 5.81
C HIS A 2 -32.80 13.74 4.93
N LEU A 3 -32.45 13.63 3.65
CA LEU A 3 -33.08 12.73 2.70
C LEU A 3 -32.06 11.67 2.26
N TRP A 4 -32.21 10.43 2.72
CA TRP A 4 -31.39 9.30 2.28
C TRP A 4 -31.96 8.70 1.00
N LYS A 5 -31.19 8.72 -0.11
CA LYS A 5 -31.64 8.21 -1.42
C LYS A 5 -30.46 7.69 -2.26
N GLU A 6 -30.70 6.65 -3.05
CA GLU A 6 -29.71 6.03 -3.95
C GLU A 6 -29.48 6.87 -5.22
N THR A 7 -28.27 6.82 -5.77
CA THR A 7 -27.84 7.54 -6.99
C THR A 7 -27.92 6.64 -8.24
N PRO A 8 -28.09 7.19 -9.46
CA PRO A 8 -28.25 8.62 -9.78
C PRO A 8 -29.63 9.16 -9.38
N ARG A 9 -29.67 10.43 -8.93
CA ARG A 9 -30.91 11.09 -8.51
C ARG A 9 -30.96 12.54 -8.99
N CYS A 10 -32.16 12.95 -9.42
CA CYS A 10 -32.54 14.35 -9.58
C CYS A 10 -33.50 14.78 -8.45
N ALA A 11 -33.38 16.02 -8.00
CA ALA A 11 -34.27 16.62 -7.01
C ALA A 11 -34.59 18.05 -7.41
N TYR A 12 -35.86 18.44 -7.26
CA TYR A 12 -36.25 19.84 -7.33
C TYR A 12 -36.26 20.40 -5.91
N VAL A 13 -35.57 21.50 -5.72
CA VAL A 13 -35.44 22.21 -4.45
C VAL A 13 -35.73 23.70 -4.67
N LEU A 14 -36.06 24.42 -3.61
CA LEU A 14 -36.18 25.87 -3.68
C LEU A 14 -34.80 26.50 -3.84
N ALA A 15 -34.74 27.76 -4.28
CA ALA A 15 -33.47 28.47 -4.29
C ALA A 15 -32.92 28.62 -2.85
N GLY A 16 -31.60 28.48 -2.69
CA GLY A 16 -30.90 28.54 -1.42
C GLY A 16 -29.69 27.61 -1.34
N ASP A 17 -29.11 27.51 -0.14
CA ASP A 17 -27.84 26.83 0.08
C ASP A 17 -28.09 25.36 0.48
N TYR A 18 -27.35 24.44 -0.13
CA TYR A 18 -27.49 23.00 0.08
C TYR A 18 -26.13 22.33 0.27
N ALA A 19 -26.15 21.25 1.05
CA ALA A 19 -25.06 20.29 1.14
C ALA A 19 -25.55 18.92 0.66
N VAL A 20 -24.73 18.26 -0.16
CA VAL A 20 -24.91 16.84 -0.50
C VAL A 20 -23.76 16.07 0.12
N ILE A 21 -24.10 15.07 0.93
CA ILE A 21 -23.15 14.23 1.66
C ILE A 21 -23.22 12.80 1.12
N GLU A 22 -22.07 12.22 0.80
CA GLU A 22 -21.95 10.83 0.38
C GLU A 22 -22.11 9.88 1.57
N ARG A 23 -22.94 8.85 1.39
CA ARG A 23 -23.05 7.77 2.37
C ARG A 23 -21.85 6.86 2.24
N HIS A 24 -21.25 6.50 3.37
CA HIS A 24 -20.13 5.56 3.41
C HIS A 24 -20.65 4.11 3.43
N PRO A 25 -20.07 3.20 2.61
CA PRO A 25 -20.41 1.78 2.66
C PRO A 25 -19.93 1.14 3.98
N ASN A 26 -20.54 0.03 4.36
CA ASN A 26 -20.14 -0.74 5.55
C ASN A 26 -18.75 -1.38 5.38
N GLU A 27 -18.36 -1.66 4.14
CA GLU A 27 -17.11 -2.29 3.79
C GLU A 27 -15.95 -1.28 3.81
N LEU A 28 -14.92 -1.58 4.60
CA LEU A 28 -13.78 -0.68 4.84
C LEU A 28 -12.79 -0.57 3.67
N ASN A 29 -13.03 -1.31 2.58
CA ASN A 29 -12.13 -1.35 1.43
C ASN A 29 -12.51 -0.34 0.33
N TRP A 30 -13.50 0.51 0.57
CA TRP A 30 -13.86 1.62 -0.31
C TRP A 30 -13.17 2.91 0.12
N ILE A 31 -12.49 3.54 -0.82
CA ILE A 31 -11.73 4.78 -0.63
C ILE A 31 -12.38 5.88 -1.47
N HIS A 32 -12.81 6.95 -0.81
CA HIS A 32 -13.28 8.16 -1.48
C HIS A 32 -12.12 8.80 -2.25
N ASN A 33 -12.31 9.07 -3.54
CA ASN A 33 -11.31 9.78 -4.36
C ASN A 33 -11.77 11.20 -4.74
N THR A 34 -12.93 11.62 -4.23
CA THR A 34 -13.46 12.99 -4.24
C THR A 34 -13.83 13.42 -2.82
N ALA A 35 -14.21 14.68 -2.63
CA ALA A 35 -14.79 15.14 -1.36
C ALA A 35 -16.09 14.36 -1.06
N THR A 36 -16.33 14.02 0.21
CA THR A 36 -17.55 13.32 0.66
C THR A 36 -18.71 14.25 0.97
N GLU A 37 -18.49 15.56 0.89
CA GLU A 37 -19.48 16.60 1.11
C GLU A 37 -19.23 17.72 0.10
N VAL A 38 -20.29 18.17 -0.55
CA VAL A 38 -20.27 19.29 -1.51
C VAL A 38 -21.36 20.26 -1.12
N GLU A 39 -20.95 21.49 -0.82
CA GLU A 39 -21.83 22.62 -0.55
C GLU A 39 -21.98 23.49 -1.80
N PHE A 40 -23.19 23.95 -2.09
CA PHE A 40 -23.50 24.80 -3.25
C PHE A 40 -24.80 25.57 -3.06
N ASP A 41 -24.93 26.67 -3.81
CA ASP A 41 -26.14 27.49 -3.86
C ASP A 41 -26.93 27.14 -5.11
N VAL A 42 -28.24 26.93 -4.96
CA VAL A 42 -29.15 26.70 -6.09
C VAL A 42 -29.95 27.96 -6.35
N ASP A 43 -29.85 28.50 -7.56
CA ASP A 43 -30.68 29.62 -8.02
C ASP A 43 -31.93 29.16 -8.78
N THR A 44 -32.93 30.04 -8.86
CA THR A 44 -34.16 29.74 -9.60
C THR A 44 -33.86 29.50 -11.08
N GLY A 45 -34.20 28.32 -11.59
CA GLY A 45 -34.00 27.94 -12.99
C GLY A 45 -32.63 27.35 -13.32
N TYR A 46 -31.76 27.16 -12.32
CA TYR A 46 -30.46 26.51 -12.48
C TYR A 46 -30.47 25.06 -11.96
N THR A 47 -29.49 24.27 -12.39
CA THR A 47 -29.30 22.88 -11.98
C THR A 47 -27.85 22.66 -11.62
N GLU A 48 -27.61 22.24 -10.39
CA GLU A 48 -26.30 21.83 -9.91
C GLU A 48 -26.11 20.32 -10.02
N ASN A 49 -24.94 19.89 -10.48
CA ASN A 49 -24.59 18.49 -10.64
C ASN A 49 -23.48 18.12 -9.68
N VAL A 50 -23.78 17.22 -8.74
CA VAL A 50 -22.80 16.67 -7.79
C VAL A 50 -22.48 15.24 -8.18
N THR A 51 -21.18 14.92 -8.25
CA THR A 51 -20.68 13.56 -8.50
C THR A 51 -19.67 13.20 -7.43
N PHE A 52 -19.79 11.98 -6.89
CA PHE A 52 -18.81 11.39 -6.00
C PHE A 52 -18.06 10.28 -6.72
N GLY A 53 -16.79 10.12 -6.37
CA GLY A 53 -15.96 9.05 -6.87
C GLY A 53 -15.42 8.19 -5.73
N ASN A 54 -15.43 6.89 -5.96
CA ASN A 54 -14.89 5.89 -5.05
C ASN A 54 -14.07 4.88 -5.82
N VAL A 55 -13.04 4.36 -5.18
CA VAL A 55 -12.28 3.21 -5.66
C VAL A 55 -12.22 2.19 -4.55
N CYS A 56 -12.41 0.92 -4.87
CA CYS A 56 -12.20 -0.12 -3.89
C CYS A 56 -10.81 -0.74 -4.02
N VAL A 57 -10.28 -1.18 -2.87
CA VAL A 57 -9.01 -1.88 -2.77
C VAL A 57 -9.21 -3.33 -2.34
N GLY A 58 -8.21 -4.17 -2.60
CA GLY A 58 -8.26 -5.58 -2.28
C GLY A 58 -7.03 -6.33 -2.77
N ALA A 59 -7.26 -7.54 -3.27
CA ALA A 59 -6.20 -8.45 -3.67
C ALA A 59 -5.51 -8.03 -4.96
N GLY A 60 -4.20 -8.25 -5.04
CA GLY A 60 -3.38 -8.01 -6.23
C GLY A 60 -2.47 -9.17 -6.61
N GLY A 61 -2.61 -10.32 -5.95
CA GLY A 61 -1.84 -11.55 -6.20
C GLY A 61 -0.60 -11.71 -5.32
N GLY A 62 -0.33 -10.80 -4.39
CA GLY A 62 0.85 -10.86 -3.52
C GLY A 62 0.89 -12.10 -2.63
N PHE A 63 2.09 -12.65 -2.44
CA PHE A 63 2.37 -13.64 -1.41
C PHE A 63 3.06 -13.01 -0.22
N THR A 64 2.73 -13.51 0.97
CA THR A 64 3.24 -12.97 2.23
C THR A 64 4.69 -13.38 2.47
N LEU A 65 5.33 -12.69 3.41
CA LEU A 65 6.64 -13.08 3.94
C LEU A 65 6.66 -14.56 4.36
N ALA A 66 5.58 -15.02 5.02
CA ALA A 66 5.46 -16.41 5.45
C ALA A 66 5.45 -17.40 4.28
N TYR A 67 4.88 -17.04 3.13
CA TYR A 67 4.96 -17.86 1.92
C TYR A 67 6.40 -17.98 1.41
N TRP A 68 7.10 -16.85 1.26
CA TRP A 68 8.47 -16.83 0.75
C TRP A 68 9.47 -17.49 1.69
N SER A 69 9.21 -17.46 3.00
CA SER A 69 10.03 -18.20 3.96
C SER A 69 9.84 -19.73 3.91
N ASN A 70 8.74 -20.26 3.37
CA ASN A 70 8.43 -21.68 3.49
C ASN A 70 8.88 -22.52 2.28
N ARG A 71 8.69 -23.85 2.36
CA ARG A 71 9.13 -24.79 1.32
C ARG A 71 8.53 -24.52 -0.07
N ASN A 72 7.38 -23.87 -0.16
CA ASN A 72 6.72 -23.57 -1.43
C ASN A 72 7.37 -22.34 -2.08
N GLY A 73 7.58 -21.25 -1.32
CA GLY A 73 8.32 -20.09 -1.81
C GLY A 73 9.77 -20.44 -2.20
N GLN A 74 10.46 -21.19 -1.33
CA GLN A 74 11.82 -21.65 -1.61
C GLN A 74 11.94 -22.53 -2.87
N GLN A 75 10.88 -23.21 -3.31
CA GLN A 75 10.94 -23.98 -4.56
C GLN A 75 11.02 -23.06 -5.80
N LEU A 76 10.48 -21.85 -5.72
CA LEU A 76 10.47 -20.89 -6.81
C LEU A 76 11.77 -20.07 -6.88
N GLU A 77 12.42 -19.85 -5.75
CA GLU A 77 13.65 -19.03 -5.65
C GLU A 77 14.79 -19.54 -6.56
N THR A 78 15.37 -18.60 -7.30
CA THR A 78 16.45 -18.77 -8.28
C THR A 78 17.67 -17.93 -7.92
N ARG A 79 18.79 -18.14 -8.63
CA ARG A 79 19.98 -17.29 -8.48
C ARG A 79 19.72 -15.83 -8.88
N ASN A 80 18.85 -15.58 -9.85
CA ASN A 80 18.52 -14.24 -10.31
C ASN A 80 17.75 -13.47 -9.23
N ASP A 81 16.90 -14.16 -8.46
CA ASP A 81 16.22 -13.55 -7.31
C ASP A 81 17.22 -13.05 -6.28
N PHE A 82 18.20 -13.88 -5.92
CA PHE A 82 19.22 -13.49 -4.94
C PHE A 82 20.14 -12.37 -5.45
N ALA A 83 20.45 -12.34 -6.75
CA ALA A 83 21.15 -11.20 -7.36
C ALA A 83 20.31 -9.91 -7.25
N ALA A 84 19.01 -10.00 -7.51
CA ALA A 84 18.10 -8.86 -7.43
C ALA A 84 17.87 -8.39 -5.97
N LEU A 85 17.81 -9.31 -5.00
CA LEU A 85 17.72 -8.98 -3.58
C LEU A 85 19.02 -8.37 -3.05
N THR A 86 20.17 -8.88 -3.47
CA THR A 86 21.50 -8.33 -3.10
C THR A 86 21.73 -6.94 -3.70
N ALA A 87 21.04 -6.58 -4.78
CA ALA A 87 21.11 -5.24 -5.36
C ALA A 87 20.27 -4.20 -4.59
N LEU A 88 19.48 -4.62 -3.59
CA LEU A 88 18.73 -3.74 -2.71
C LEU A 88 19.56 -3.39 -1.46
N ASN A 89 19.18 -2.32 -0.77
CA ASN A 89 19.81 -1.85 0.47
C ASN A 89 19.24 -2.59 1.70
N LEU A 90 19.03 -3.90 1.61
CA LEU A 90 18.45 -4.68 2.72
C LEU A 90 19.40 -4.68 3.92
N VAL A 91 18.83 -4.60 5.13
CA VAL A 91 19.63 -4.55 6.37
C VAL A 91 19.19 -5.57 7.40
N THR A 92 20.17 -6.05 8.17
CA THR A 92 19.98 -6.93 9.33
C THR A 92 19.40 -6.16 10.53
N GLY A 93 19.07 -6.87 11.61
CA GLY A 93 18.66 -6.25 12.87
C GLY A 93 19.69 -5.27 13.47
N GLN A 94 20.96 -5.39 13.09
CA GLN A 94 22.05 -4.50 13.51
C GLN A 94 22.30 -3.33 12.54
N GLY A 95 21.50 -3.21 11.47
CA GLY A 95 21.66 -2.17 10.46
C GLY A 95 22.83 -2.37 9.51
N THR A 96 23.42 -3.57 9.48
CA THR A 96 24.42 -3.94 8.46
C THR A 96 23.73 -4.45 7.21
N ALA A 97 24.38 -4.33 6.04
CA ALA A 97 23.87 -4.88 4.79
C ALA A 97 23.55 -6.38 4.89
N GLN A 98 22.48 -6.81 4.22
CA GLN A 98 22.05 -8.20 4.08
C GLN A 98 22.16 -8.62 2.60
N ASP A 99 23.24 -9.33 2.29
CA ASP A 99 23.51 -9.84 0.95
C ASP A 99 23.28 -11.35 0.84
N PHE A 100 23.02 -11.85 -0.38
CA PHE A 100 22.74 -13.27 -0.67
C PHE A 100 23.70 -13.86 -1.70
N THR A 101 25.01 -13.71 -1.48
CA THR A 101 26.09 -14.04 -2.44
C THR A 101 26.56 -15.50 -2.42
N GLY A 102 25.93 -16.36 -1.61
CA GLY A 102 26.30 -17.77 -1.49
C GLY A 102 25.87 -18.65 -2.66
N THR A 103 26.06 -19.97 -2.50
CA THR A 103 25.39 -20.94 -3.39
C THR A 103 23.88 -20.81 -3.29
N LEU A 104 23.14 -21.29 -4.30
CA LEU A 104 21.68 -21.22 -4.29
C LEU A 104 21.10 -21.78 -2.97
N THR A 105 21.53 -22.97 -2.55
CA THR A 105 21.09 -23.58 -1.30
C THR A 105 21.38 -22.72 -0.07
N GLN A 106 22.57 -22.13 0.02
CA GLN A 106 22.93 -21.26 1.14
C GLN A 106 22.08 -19.98 1.15
N SER A 107 21.85 -19.37 -0.01
CA SER A 107 21.02 -18.16 -0.11
C SER A 107 19.56 -18.43 0.23
N LYS A 108 19.00 -19.60 -0.13
CA LYS A 108 17.65 -20.02 0.30
C LYS A 108 17.55 -20.14 1.82
N THR A 109 18.53 -20.81 2.45
CA THR A 109 18.59 -20.93 3.91
C THR A 109 18.73 -19.56 4.58
N LEU A 110 19.59 -18.69 4.04
CA LEU A 110 19.82 -17.36 4.58
C LEU A 110 18.58 -16.47 4.45
N LEU A 111 17.88 -16.50 3.31
CA LEU A 111 16.64 -15.75 3.11
C LEU A 111 15.53 -16.23 4.04
N ASN A 112 15.36 -17.54 4.20
CA ASN A 112 14.43 -18.10 5.18
C ASN A 112 14.69 -17.56 6.59
N GLN A 113 15.93 -17.61 7.05
CA GLN A 113 16.32 -17.12 8.38
C GLN A 113 16.14 -15.61 8.50
N PHE A 114 16.50 -14.86 7.45
CA PHE A 114 16.36 -13.42 7.40
C PHE A 114 14.90 -12.98 7.52
N LEU A 115 14.00 -13.56 6.72
CA LEU A 115 12.57 -13.25 6.75
C LEU A 115 11.95 -13.60 8.11
N LEU A 116 12.25 -14.79 8.66
CA LEU A 116 11.68 -15.24 9.94
C LEU A 116 12.27 -14.51 11.16
N GLY A 117 13.50 -14.00 11.07
CA GLY A 117 14.18 -13.26 12.13
C GLY A 117 13.89 -11.75 12.12
N ALA A 118 13.27 -11.24 11.05
CA ALA A 118 12.97 -9.83 10.90
C ALA A 118 12.04 -9.34 12.02
N ASN A 119 12.40 -8.21 12.63
CA ASN A 119 11.65 -7.64 13.76
C ASN A 119 11.70 -6.12 13.75
N THR A 120 10.83 -5.50 14.55
CA THR A 120 10.69 -4.03 14.62
C THR A 120 11.64 -3.36 15.62
N THR A 121 12.58 -4.08 16.23
CA THR A 121 13.61 -3.45 17.08
C THR A 121 14.40 -2.43 16.26
N ASN A 122 14.85 -2.84 15.07
CA ASN A 122 15.27 -1.94 14.00
C ASN A 122 14.15 -1.92 12.94
N MET A 123 13.41 -0.82 12.79
CA MET A 123 12.33 -0.75 11.78
C MET A 123 12.83 -1.00 10.36
N ALA A 124 14.06 -0.58 10.04
CA ALA A 124 14.72 -0.85 8.76
C ALA A 124 14.85 -2.36 8.47
N ASN A 125 15.03 -3.19 9.51
CA ASN A 125 15.11 -4.64 9.33
C ASN A 125 13.74 -5.26 8.97
N MET A 126 12.65 -4.83 9.61
CA MET A 126 11.31 -5.28 9.21
C MET A 126 10.93 -4.75 7.83
N LEU A 127 11.23 -3.49 7.53
CA LEU A 127 11.03 -2.89 6.20
C LEU A 127 11.80 -3.68 5.13
N SER A 128 13.03 -4.09 5.41
CA SER A 128 13.84 -4.92 4.50
C SER A 128 13.15 -6.25 4.18
N ALA A 129 12.55 -6.91 5.17
CA ALA A 129 11.86 -8.18 4.95
C ALA A 129 10.59 -8.01 4.09
N GLU A 130 9.81 -6.96 4.31
CA GLU A 130 8.64 -6.65 3.48
C GLU A 130 9.01 -6.24 2.05
N LEU A 131 10.11 -5.49 1.88
CA LEU A 131 10.64 -5.12 0.58
C LEU A 131 11.15 -6.35 -0.20
N ALA A 132 11.91 -7.23 0.45
CA ALA A 132 12.37 -8.48 -0.16
C ALA A 132 11.17 -9.34 -0.61
N THR A 133 10.14 -9.44 0.22
CA THR A 133 8.90 -10.16 -0.07
C THR A 133 8.21 -9.59 -1.32
N MET A 134 8.02 -8.26 -1.39
CA MET A 134 7.38 -7.63 -2.56
C MET A 134 8.25 -7.76 -3.81
N LYS A 135 9.57 -7.66 -3.68
CA LYS A 135 10.49 -7.85 -4.80
C LYS A 135 10.34 -9.23 -5.42
N LEU A 136 10.23 -10.28 -4.61
CA LEU A 136 9.98 -11.64 -5.07
C LEU A 136 8.59 -11.78 -5.72
N ASN A 137 7.55 -11.17 -5.14
CA ASN A 137 6.22 -11.13 -5.75
C ASN A 137 6.25 -10.56 -7.18
N VAL A 138 7.01 -9.48 -7.39
CA VAL A 138 7.14 -8.85 -8.71
C VAL A 138 8.01 -9.70 -9.66
N LEU A 139 9.15 -10.23 -9.20
CA LEU A 139 10.04 -11.04 -10.04
C LEU A 139 9.37 -12.33 -10.54
N HIS A 140 8.50 -12.92 -9.73
CA HIS A 140 7.76 -14.14 -10.07
C HIS A 140 6.41 -13.87 -10.75
N GLY A 141 6.11 -12.60 -11.07
CA GLY A 141 4.92 -12.23 -11.85
C GLY A 141 3.60 -12.32 -11.08
N PHE A 142 3.65 -12.50 -9.76
CA PHE A 142 2.45 -12.54 -8.91
C PHE A 142 1.87 -11.14 -8.69
N VAL A 143 2.73 -10.13 -8.70
CA VAL A 143 2.33 -8.71 -8.60
C VAL A 143 2.89 -7.95 -9.80
N ASN A 144 2.04 -7.15 -10.44
CA ASN A 144 2.47 -6.21 -11.46
C ASN A 144 3.09 -4.97 -10.77
N GLY A 145 4.35 -4.65 -11.08
CA GLY A 145 5.03 -3.47 -10.51
C GLY A 145 4.36 -2.13 -10.81
N SER A 146 3.52 -2.05 -11.84
CA SER A 146 2.73 -0.84 -12.17
C SER A 146 1.37 -0.80 -11.48
N ALA A 147 0.99 -1.84 -10.73
CA ALA A 147 -0.27 -1.84 -10.00
C ALA A 147 -0.25 -0.74 -8.93
N LEU A 148 -1.38 -0.05 -8.78
CA LEU A 148 -1.57 0.97 -7.76
C LEU A 148 -2.03 0.34 -6.45
N VAL A 149 -1.45 0.80 -5.36
CA VAL A 149 -1.88 0.48 -4.00
C VAL A 149 -2.24 1.74 -3.23
N TYR A 150 -3.17 1.60 -2.29
CA TYR A 150 -3.52 2.65 -1.33
C TYR A 150 -2.58 2.58 -0.12
N ALA A 151 -1.86 3.68 0.12
CA ALA A 151 -0.84 3.82 1.15
C ALA A 151 -0.86 5.25 1.77
N PRO A 152 -1.99 5.68 2.36
CA PRO A 152 -2.21 7.07 2.78
C PRO A 152 -1.22 7.54 3.86
N GLY A 153 -0.73 6.61 4.69
CA GLY A 153 0.24 6.92 5.75
C GLY A 153 1.57 7.49 5.22
N LEU A 154 1.91 7.26 3.94
CA LEU A 154 3.13 7.79 3.34
C LEU A 154 3.13 9.32 3.19
N SER A 155 1.97 9.98 3.29
CA SER A 155 1.89 11.45 3.35
C SER A 155 2.67 12.04 4.54
N THR A 156 2.93 11.23 5.58
CA THR A 156 3.73 11.62 6.75
C THR A 156 5.24 11.53 6.53
N CYS A 157 5.70 10.89 5.45
CA CYS A 157 7.11 10.70 5.10
C CYS A 157 7.73 11.92 4.39
N GLY A 158 7.00 13.03 4.25
CA GLY A 158 7.40 14.11 3.35
C GLY A 158 7.15 13.73 1.89
N THR A 159 8.06 14.15 0.99
CA THR A 159 7.89 13.90 -0.45
C THR A 159 8.31 12.48 -0.81
N VAL A 160 7.34 11.64 -1.16
CA VAL A 160 7.56 10.31 -1.73
C VAL A 160 7.26 10.35 -3.22
N THR A 161 8.27 10.06 -4.05
CA THR A 161 8.09 10.03 -5.52
C THR A 161 7.03 9.00 -5.91
N GLY A 162 6.11 9.37 -6.79
CA GLY A 162 5.01 8.50 -7.25
C GLY A 162 3.79 8.45 -6.33
N LEU A 163 3.86 9.01 -5.11
CA LEU A 163 2.70 9.15 -4.23
C LEU A 163 1.84 10.34 -4.69
N ASN A 164 0.56 10.12 -4.94
CA ASN A 164 -0.38 11.20 -5.23
C ASN A 164 -1.02 11.76 -3.95
N SER A 165 -1.73 12.89 -4.08
CA SER A 165 -2.40 13.58 -2.96
C SER A 165 -3.51 12.76 -2.29
N LEU A 166 -4.00 11.71 -2.96
CA LEU A 166 -5.01 10.79 -2.44
C LEU A 166 -4.38 9.55 -1.78
N GLY A 167 -3.05 9.48 -1.66
CA GLY A 167 -2.36 8.38 -0.99
C GLY A 167 -2.18 7.13 -1.84
N PHE A 168 -2.33 7.19 -3.17
CA PHE A 168 -2.04 6.08 -4.07
C PHE A 168 -0.62 6.16 -4.62
N ILE A 169 0.03 5.00 -4.75
CA ILE A 169 1.39 4.84 -5.26
C ILE A 169 1.51 3.53 -6.05
N SER A 170 2.40 3.46 -7.04
CA SER A 170 2.70 2.20 -7.73
C SER A 170 3.58 1.28 -6.88
N ILE A 171 3.51 -0.04 -7.10
CA ILE A 171 4.41 -0.99 -6.41
C ILE A 171 5.89 -0.69 -6.70
N ASN A 172 6.24 -0.30 -7.93
CA ASN A 172 7.61 0.06 -8.29
C ASN A 172 8.11 1.30 -7.53
N ASP A 173 7.28 2.34 -7.43
CA ASP A 173 7.63 3.55 -6.70
C ASP A 173 7.71 3.28 -5.18
N LEU A 174 6.80 2.47 -4.64
CA LEU A 174 6.81 2.06 -3.24
C LEU A 174 8.07 1.26 -2.89
N MET A 175 8.45 0.27 -3.72
CA MET A 175 9.70 -0.48 -3.54
C MET A 175 10.92 0.45 -3.65
N THR A 176 10.89 1.42 -4.55
CA THR A 176 11.98 2.40 -4.70
C THR A 176 12.11 3.29 -3.46
N ALA A 177 11.00 3.81 -2.95
CA ALA A 177 10.98 4.62 -1.73
C ALA A 177 11.46 3.84 -0.50
N ALA A 178 11.02 2.59 -0.36
CA ALA A 178 11.51 1.70 0.69
C ALA A 178 13.01 1.43 0.58
N ASN A 179 13.49 1.10 -0.62
CA ASN A 179 14.90 0.82 -0.85
C ASN A 179 15.81 2.04 -0.60
N GLN A 180 15.31 3.24 -0.92
CA GLN A 180 16.01 4.49 -0.62
C GLN A 180 16.03 4.78 0.88
N SER A 181 14.89 4.61 1.57
CA SER A 181 14.82 4.79 3.02
C SER A 181 15.76 3.86 3.79
N LEU A 182 15.98 2.63 3.31
CA LEU A 182 16.93 1.69 3.90
C LEU A 182 18.39 2.10 3.68
N LEU A 183 18.71 2.74 2.55
CA LEU A 183 20.04 3.30 2.30
C LEU A 183 20.35 4.46 3.26
N ASP A 184 19.39 5.37 3.38
CA ASP A 184 19.57 6.60 4.17
C ASP A 184 19.51 6.33 5.67
N HIS A 185 18.69 5.36 6.09
CA HIS A 185 18.39 5.07 7.50
C HIS A 185 18.47 3.55 7.79
N PRO A 186 19.66 2.94 7.77
CA PRO A 186 19.80 1.49 7.96
C PRO A 186 19.55 1.03 9.42
N LEU A 187 19.54 1.95 10.39
CA LEU A 187 19.33 1.65 11.81
C LEU A 187 18.35 2.63 12.46
N THR A 188 17.08 2.23 12.56
CA THR A 188 15.97 3.04 13.07
C THR A 188 15.30 2.37 14.29
N GLN A 189 16.00 2.45 15.41
CA GLN A 189 15.52 1.96 16.70
C GLN A 189 14.55 2.96 17.35
N ALA A 190 14.04 2.64 18.54
CA ALA A 190 13.20 3.55 19.31
C ALA A 190 13.91 4.91 19.53
N GLY A 191 13.19 6.01 19.29
CA GLY A 191 13.73 7.37 19.37
C GLY A 191 14.34 7.91 18.08
N SER A 192 14.52 7.09 17.03
CA SER A 192 14.90 7.59 15.71
C SER A 192 13.76 8.43 15.09
N PRO A 193 14.06 9.62 14.53
CA PRO A 193 13.04 10.45 13.87
C PRO A 193 12.50 9.78 12.59
N ASP A 194 13.29 8.92 11.95
CA ASP A 194 12.96 8.30 10.66
C ASP A 194 12.09 7.04 10.81
N ARG A 195 11.97 6.54 12.04
CA ARG A 195 11.24 5.30 12.35
C ARG A 195 9.78 5.35 11.91
N ALA A 196 9.12 6.50 12.08
CA ALA A 196 7.72 6.66 11.72
C ALA A 196 7.52 6.49 10.21
N CYS A 197 8.40 7.09 9.40
CA CYS A 197 8.33 6.93 7.95
C CYS A 197 8.64 5.49 7.51
N GLN A 198 9.66 4.85 8.09
CA GLN A 198 9.92 3.45 7.76
C GLN A 198 8.78 2.52 8.17
N GLU A 199 8.07 2.83 9.25
CA GLU A 199 6.90 2.08 9.66
C GLU A 199 5.75 2.21 8.65
N THR A 200 5.52 3.40 8.08
CA THR A 200 4.48 3.59 7.06
C THR A 200 4.83 2.90 5.74
N LEU A 201 6.10 2.96 5.31
CA LEU A 201 6.61 2.17 4.17
C LEU A 201 6.44 0.66 4.41
N LYS A 202 6.80 0.19 5.60
CA LYS A 202 6.67 -1.21 6.01
C LYS A 202 5.21 -1.66 5.97
N ASN A 203 4.31 -0.85 6.53
CA ASN A 203 2.88 -1.18 6.57
C ASN A 203 2.28 -1.20 5.15
N ALA A 204 2.65 -0.26 4.28
CA ALA A 204 2.20 -0.23 2.89
C ALA A 204 2.63 -1.49 2.11
N LEU A 205 3.90 -1.89 2.24
CA LEU A 205 4.41 -3.13 1.63
C LEU A 205 3.76 -4.38 2.23
N ASN A 206 3.60 -4.43 3.56
CA ASN A 206 2.93 -5.53 4.24
C ASN A 206 1.48 -5.67 3.75
N ASP A 207 0.71 -4.58 3.66
CA ASP A 207 -0.67 -4.63 3.19
C ASP A 207 -0.77 -5.11 1.73
N ALA A 208 0.16 -4.69 0.88
CA ALA A 208 0.25 -5.19 -0.49
C ALA A 208 0.65 -6.68 -0.52
N ASN A 209 1.69 -7.11 0.21
CA ASN A 209 2.09 -8.52 0.34
C ASN A 209 0.95 -9.40 0.88
N ASN A 210 0.03 -8.83 1.67
CA ASN A 210 -1.15 -9.49 2.22
C ASN A 210 -2.45 -9.26 1.43
N ASN A 211 -2.37 -8.76 0.19
CA ASN A 211 -3.53 -8.59 -0.70
C ASN A 211 -4.64 -7.67 -0.16
N LYS A 212 -4.28 -6.56 0.50
CA LYS A 212 -5.25 -5.66 1.12
C LYS A 212 -5.43 -4.32 0.43
N SER A 213 -4.43 -3.84 -0.31
CA SER A 213 -4.34 -2.43 -0.70
C SER A 213 -4.38 -2.16 -2.21
N PHE A 214 -4.50 -3.19 -3.07
CA PHE A 214 -4.47 -2.99 -4.51
C PHE A 214 -5.77 -2.43 -5.05
N VAL A 215 -5.69 -1.40 -5.89
CA VAL A 215 -6.84 -0.88 -6.64
C VAL A 215 -7.45 -1.99 -7.50
N GLN A 216 -8.76 -2.19 -7.38
CA GLN A 216 -9.48 -3.22 -8.15
C GLN A 216 -9.93 -2.68 -9.51
N SER A 217 -9.93 -3.56 -10.52
CA SER A 217 -10.35 -3.22 -11.89
C SER A 217 -11.88 -3.15 -12.06
N SER A 218 -12.63 -3.64 -11.08
CA SER A 218 -14.08 -3.57 -11.02
C SER A 218 -14.54 -3.17 -9.61
N PRO A 219 -15.71 -2.52 -9.48
CA PRO A 219 -16.34 -2.27 -8.18
C PRO A 219 -16.41 -3.52 -7.31
N CYS A 220 -16.07 -3.37 -6.03
CA CYS A 220 -16.23 -4.41 -5.03
C CYS A 220 -17.69 -4.51 -4.60
N PRO A 221 -18.11 -5.60 -3.92
CA PRO A 221 -19.37 -5.59 -3.20
C PRO A 221 -19.43 -4.42 -2.21
N PHE A 222 -20.61 -3.82 -2.06
CA PHE A 222 -20.88 -2.78 -1.07
C PHE A 222 -22.28 -2.91 -0.51
N SER A 223 -22.46 -2.45 0.73
CA SER A 223 -23.74 -2.35 1.42
C SER A 223 -23.80 -1.08 2.25
N PHE A 224 -25.01 -0.59 2.51
CA PHE A 224 -25.25 0.49 3.45
C PHE A 224 -26.09 -0.06 4.60
N GLY A 225 -25.79 0.33 5.85
CA GLY A 225 -26.69 0.06 6.97
C GLY A 225 -28.07 0.70 6.76
N ASP A 226 -29.06 0.29 7.54
CA ASP A 226 -30.33 1.02 7.60
C ASP A 226 -30.13 2.34 8.35
#